data_AF-A0A502GFR7-F1
#
_entry.id   AF-A0A502GFR7-F1
#
_cell.length_a   1.000
_cell.length_b   1.000
_cell.length_c   1.000
_cell.angle_alpha   90.00
_cell.angle_beta   90.00
_cell.angle_gamma   90.00
#
_symmetry.space_group_name_H-M   'P 1'
#
loop_
_entity.id
_entity.type
_entity.pdbx_description
1 polymer ?
#
loop_
_entity_poly.entity_id
_entity_poly.type
_entity_poly.pdbx_seq_one_letter_code
_entity_poly.pdbx_strand_id
1 'polypeptide(L)'
;MQKRGDLRLVIPSDVNYDPEQLPRQTIKFAGFIINLEFPKGSMRRGVDRQGVAWSREMKCAYGEFASTLSVDGDPLDVYLGTNYACKEVYVMHMAQKNNWDNYDEDKVMLGFSSLQEAIDTFLECYSNEPRFLLAWSTYSLKEFGRQLPIKSNSKLVFTEDKKLAAALIKSR
;
A
#
# COMPACT_ATOMS: atom_id res chain seq x y z
N MET A 1 16.64 26.69 -15.79
CA MET A 1 15.40 26.39 -15.04
C MET A 1 14.67 25.26 -15.77
N GLN A 2 14.86 24.01 -15.33
CA GLN A 2 14.24 22.86 -16.00
C GLN A 2 12.98 22.47 -15.23
N LYS A 3 11.83 22.57 -15.91
CA LYS A 3 10.52 22.21 -15.37
C LYS A 3 10.57 20.73 -14.99
N ARG A 4 10.42 20.42 -13.70
CA ARG A 4 10.21 19.06 -13.19
C ARG A 4 8.81 18.63 -13.61
N GLY A 5 8.70 18.11 -14.84
CA GLY A 5 7.47 17.51 -15.33
C GLY A 5 7.12 16.29 -14.48
N ASP A 6 5.82 16.12 -14.23
CA ASP A 6 5.28 14.93 -13.60
C ASP A 6 5.80 13.69 -14.34
N LEU A 7 6.65 12.90 -13.67
CA LEU A 7 7.08 11.60 -14.15
C LEU A 7 5.84 10.68 -14.15
N ARG A 8 5.14 10.65 -15.29
CA ARG A 8 4.18 9.59 -15.58
C ARG A 8 4.95 8.28 -15.53
N LEU A 9 4.45 7.33 -14.75
CA LEU A 9 4.95 5.97 -14.72
C LEU A 9 4.72 5.35 -16.11
N VAL A 10 5.69 5.48 -17.00
CA VAL A 10 5.73 4.70 -18.23
C VAL A 10 6.27 3.34 -17.83
N ILE A 11 5.37 2.40 -17.54
CA ILE A 11 5.70 0.98 -17.62
C ILE A 11 5.82 0.73 -19.12
N PRO A 12 7.04 0.54 -19.68
CA PRO A 12 7.14 0.35 -21.11
C PRO A 12 6.48 -0.99 -21.44
N SER A 13 5.40 -0.96 -22.21
CA SER A 13 4.66 -2.15 -22.67
C SER A 13 5.47 -3.02 -23.64
N ASP A 14 6.60 -2.50 -24.12
CA ASP A 14 7.29 -3.00 -25.30
C ASP A 14 8.69 -3.57 -24.98
N VAL A 15 9.05 -3.67 -23.69
CA VAL A 15 10.26 -4.37 -23.26
C VAL A 15 9.89 -5.74 -22.69
N ASN A 16 10.38 -6.81 -23.32
CA ASN A 16 10.46 -8.13 -22.70
C ASN A 16 11.39 -8.03 -21.49
N TYR A 17 10.82 -7.63 -20.37
CA TYR A 17 11.53 -7.48 -19.11
C TYR A 17 11.04 -8.56 -18.16
N ASP A 18 11.96 -9.30 -17.57
CA ASP A 18 11.63 -10.25 -16.51
C ASP A 18 11.14 -9.44 -15.30
N PRO A 19 9.84 -9.47 -14.97
CA PRO A 19 9.33 -8.62 -13.90
C PRO A 19 9.90 -8.97 -12.52
N GLU A 20 10.68 -10.05 -12.41
CA GLU A 20 11.46 -10.43 -11.25
C GLU A 20 12.72 -9.59 -11.02
N GLN A 21 13.19 -8.86 -12.04
CA GLN A 21 14.49 -8.16 -11.99
C GLN A 21 14.37 -6.64 -11.95
N LEU A 22 13.14 -6.09 -11.91
CA LEU A 22 12.95 -4.63 -12.05
C LEU A 22 13.69 -3.93 -10.90
N PRO A 23 14.67 -3.06 -11.20
CA PRO A 23 15.38 -2.35 -10.15
C PRO A 23 14.36 -1.51 -9.38
N ARG A 24 14.46 -1.51 -8.05
CA ARG A 24 13.64 -0.63 -7.21
C ARG A 24 13.73 0.81 -7.74
N GLN A 25 12.59 1.47 -7.87
CA GLN A 25 12.54 2.83 -8.42
C GLN A 25 11.95 3.79 -7.41
N THR A 26 12.59 4.94 -7.22
CA THR A 26 11.97 6.03 -6.47
C THR A 26 11.11 6.86 -7.43
N ILE A 27 9.81 6.91 -7.17
CA ILE A 27 8.83 7.64 -7.99
C ILE A 27 8.14 8.73 -7.16
N LYS A 28 7.50 9.68 -7.85
CA LYS A 28 6.59 10.63 -7.23
C LYS A 28 5.15 10.31 -7.62
N PHE A 29 4.29 10.03 -6.65
CA PHE A 29 2.88 9.72 -6.87
C PHE A 29 1.99 10.58 -5.96
N ALA A 30 1.02 11.29 -6.54
CA ALA A 30 0.08 12.16 -5.81
C ALA A 30 0.73 13.13 -4.79
N GLY A 31 1.98 13.57 -5.06
CA GLY A 31 2.73 14.46 -4.18
C GLY A 31 3.72 13.77 -3.23
N PHE A 32 3.66 12.45 -3.10
CA PHE A 32 4.51 11.64 -2.21
C PHE A 32 5.69 11.00 -2.94
N ILE A 33 6.76 10.71 -2.22
CA ILE A 33 7.92 9.98 -2.72
C ILE A 33 7.78 8.51 -2.30
N ILE A 34 7.73 7.62 -3.28
CA ILE A 34 7.51 6.19 -3.08
C ILE A 34 8.72 5.41 -3.60
N ASN A 35 9.26 4.48 -2.81
CA ASN A 35 10.20 3.49 -3.30
C ASN A 35 9.39 2.30 -3.83
N LEU A 36 9.19 2.25 -5.14
CA LEU A 36 8.49 1.16 -5.82
C LEU A 36 9.34 -0.10 -5.81
N GLU A 37 8.80 -1.17 -5.22
CA GLU A 37 9.49 -2.45 -5.11
C GLU A 37 8.96 -3.47 -6.11
N PHE A 38 7.65 -3.58 -6.25
CA PHE A 38 7.01 -4.56 -7.10
C PHE A 38 5.98 -3.89 -8.02
N PRO A 39 6.27 -3.74 -9.32
CA PRO A 39 5.31 -3.22 -10.28
C PRO A 39 4.11 -4.15 -10.47
N LYS A 40 2.97 -3.60 -10.93
CA LYS A 40 1.79 -4.41 -11.28
C LYS A 40 2.15 -5.45 -12.34
N GLY A 41 1.68 -6.68 -12.16
CA GLY A 41 1.96 -7.84 -13.03
C GLY A 41 3.27 -8.55 -12.70
N SER A 42 4.09 -8.03 -11.78
CA SER A 42 5.30 -8.72 -11.35
C SER A 42 5.03 -9.89 -10.40
N MET A 43 5.99 -10.81 -10.30
CA MET A 43 5.92 -11.94 -9.38
C MET A 43 6.72 -11.63 -8.12
N ARG A 44 6.03 -11.50 -6.97
CA ARG A 44 6.67 -11.40 -5.66
C ARG A 44 6.85 -12.81 -5.09
N ARG A 45 8.06 -13.15 -4.68
CA ARG A 45 8.41 -14.44 -4.08
C ARG A 45 8.99 -14.27 -2.69
N GLY A 46 8.90 -15.33 -1.91
CA GLY A 46 9.57 -15.40 -0.61
C GLY A 46 9.56 -16.81 -0.07
N VAL A 47 10.03 -16.93 1.17
CA VAL A 47 9.99 -18.16 1.95
C VAL A 47 9.33 -17.80 3.26
N ASP A 48 8.34 -18.58 3.69
CA ASP A 48 7.68 -18.35 4.97
C ASP A 48 8.53 -18.84 6.16
N ARG A 49 8.02 -18.65 7.38
CA ARG A 49 8.71 -19.06 8.62
C ARG A 49 8.92 -20.57 8.72
N GLN A 50 8.19 -21.37 7.94
CA GLN A 50 8.29 -22.82 7.89
C GLN A 50 9.27 -23.30 6.80
N GLY A 51 9.89 -22.37 6.05
CA GLY A 51 10.78 -22.71 4.95
C GLY A 51 10.04 -23.02 3.65
N VAL A 52 8.73 -22.78 3.57
CA VAL A 52 7.94 -23.04 2.36
C VAL A 52 8.04 -21.84 1.43
N ALA A 53 8.54 -22.09 0.22
CA ALA A 53 8.59 -21.09 -0.83
C ALA A 53 7.17 -20.71 -1.27
N TRP A 54 6.95 -19.41 -1.48
CA TRP A 54 5.70 -18.88 -2.00
C TRP A 54 5.98 -17.89 -3.14
N SER A 55 4.99 -17.73 -4.00
CA SER A 55 5.02 -16.81 -5.13
C SER A 55 3.62 -16.26 -5.36
N ARG A 56 3.49 -14.95 -5.62
CA ARG A 56 2.23 -14.34 -6.04
C ARG A 56 2.45 -13.31 -7.14
N GLU A 57 1.51 -13.24 -8.06
CA GLU A 57 1.42 -12.14 -9.02
C GLU A 57 0.88 -10.87 -8.31
N MET A 58 1.50 -9.73 -8.57
CA MET A 58 1.14 -8.45 -7.99
C MET A 58 0.00 -7.80 -8.76
N LYS A 59 -1.19 -7.77 -8.16
CA LYS A 59 -2.41 -7.20 -8.79
C LYS A 59 -2.40 -5.68 -8.91
N CYS A 60 -1.62 -5.01 -8.06
CA CYS A 60 -1.30 -3.60 -8.13
C CYS A 60 0.18 -3.38 -7.83
N ALA A 61 0.68 -2.19 -8.16
CA ALA A 61 2.04 -1.81 -7.83
C ALA A 61 2.18 -1.63 -6.31
N TYR A 62 3.32 -2.02 -5.75
CA TYR A 62 3.60 -1.99 -4.32
C TYR A 62 4.98 -1.43 -4.03
N GLY A 63 5.09 -0.73 -2.91
CA GLY A 63 6.34 -0.29 -2.36
C GLY A 63 6.12 0.35 -1.00
N GLU A 64 6.93 1.35 -0.69
CA GLU A 64 6.92 2.02 0.61
C GLU A 64 7.03 3.54 0.46
N PHE A 65 6.50 4.29 1.44
CA PHE A 65 6.79 5.72 1.56
C PHE A 65 8.23 5.92 2.01
N ALA A 66 9.01 6.65 1.19
CA ALA A 66 10.40 6.90 1.49
C ALA A 66 10.56 7.71 2.80
N SER A 67 11.55 7.34 3.62
CA SER A 67 11.89 8.02 4.89
C SER A 67 10.77 8.03 5.94
N THR A 68 9.95 6.97 5.98
CA THR A 68 8.94 6.75 7.01
C THR A 68 9.31 5.59 7.93
N LEU A 69 8.69 5.54 9.11
CA LEU A 69 8.82 4.44 10.06
C LEU A 69 7.43 4.07 10.60
N SER A 70 6.98 2.86 10.30
CA SER A 70 5.72 2.28 10.75
C SER A 70 5.85 1.71 12.18
N VAL A 71 4.75 1.14 12.70
CA VAL A 71 4.67 0.61 14.07
C VAL A 71 5.60 -0.59 14.27
N ASP A 72 5.77 -1.40 13.24
CA ASP A 72 6.63 -2.58 13.16
C ASP A 72 8.13 -2.26 13.09
N GLY A 73 8.49 -1.02 12.71
CA GLY A 73 9.87 -0.59 12.51
C GLY A 73 10.36 -0.65 11.06
N ASP A 74 9.50 -1.01 10.12
CA ASP A 74 9.75 -0.95 8.68
C ASP A 74 9.13 0.33 8.08
N PRO A 75 9.50 0.73 6.85
CA PRO A 75 8.84 1.83 6.15
C PRO A 75 7.34 1.56 5.91
N LEU A 76 6.53 2.62 5.83
CA LEU A 76 5.09 2.48 5.64
C LEU A 76 4.77 1.95 4.24
N ASP A 77 4.13 0.79 4.20
CA ASP A 77 3.75 0.14 2.95
C ASP A 77 2.64 0.87 2.18
N VAL A 78 2.74 0.82 0.86
CA VAL A 78 1.77 1.40 -0.06
C VAL A 78 1.49 0.49 -1.25
N TYR A 79 0.20 0.33 -1.53
CA TYR A 79 -0.32 -0.15 -2.81
C TYR A 79 -0.77 1.05 -3.66
N LEU A 80 -0.41 1.00 -4.95
CA LEU A 80 -0.67 2.07 -5.91
C LEU A 80 -1.73 1.64 -6.92
N GLY A 81 -2.85 2.37 -6.92
CA GLY A 81 -3.84 2.37 -7.98
C GLY A 81 -3.40 3.23 -9.17
N THR A 82 -4.24 3.29 -10.20
CA THR A 82 -3.93 4.00 -11.46
C THR A 82 -4.47 5.43 -11.52
N ASN A 83 -5.23 5.88 -10.51
CA ASN A 83 -5.83 7.20 -10.47
C ASN A 83 -4.90 8.25 -9.83
N TYR A 84 -4.10 8.90 -10.67
CA TYR A 84 -3.19 9.99 -10.25
C TYR A 84 -3.92 11.25 -9.77
N ALA A 85 -5.21 11.41 -10.09
CA ALA A 85 -6.05 12.52 -9.66
C ALA A 85 -6.85 12.20 -8.38
N CYS A 86 -6.50 11.11 -7.68
CA CYS A 86 -7.10 10.76 -6.39
C CYS A 86 -7.03 11.96 -5.43
N LYS A 87 -8.07 12.12 -4.61
CA LYS A 87 -8.15 13.16 -3.58
C LYS A 87 -7.99 12.60 -2.17
N GLU A 88 -8.19 11.29 -2.06
CA GLU A 88 -8.26 10.56 -0.81
C GLU A 88 -7.17 9.48 -0.79
N VAL A 89 -6.75 9.17 0.43
CA VAL A 89 -5.84 8.09 0.79
C VAL A 89 -6.58 7.21 1.78
N TYR A 90 -6.55 5.90 1.58
CA TYR A 90 -7.17 4.95 2.49
C TYR A 90 -6.08 4.17 3.22
N VAL A 91 -6.17 4.07 4.54
CA VAL A 91 -5.24 3.30 5.36
C VAL A 91 -5.99 2.06 5.85
N MET A 92 -5.51 0.88 5.49
CA MET A 92 -6.05 -0.40 5.95
C MET A 92 -5.30 -0.84 7.19
N HIS A 93 -6.02 -1.00 8.29
CA HIS A 93 -5.47 -1.51 9.55
C HIS A 93 -5.57 -3.03 9.53
N MET A 94 -4.44 -3.71 9.42
CA MET A 94 -4.40 -5.16 9.21
C MET A 94 -4.41 -5.94 10.53
N ALA A 95 -5.10 -7.08 10.54
CA ALA A 95 -5.05 -8.05 11.63
C ALA A 95 -3.86 -9.00 11.50
N GLN A 96 -3.34 -9.45 12.64
CA GLN A 96 -2.33 -10.49 12.68
C GLN A 96 -2.94 -11.84 12.27
N LYS A 97 -2.34 -12.52 11.29
CA LYS A 97 -2.80 -13.85 10.85
C LYS A 97 -2.86 -14.82 12.04
N ASN A 98 -3.97 -15.55 12.17
CA ASN A 98 -4.28 -16.47 13.28
C ASN A 98 -4.46 -15.80 14.65
N ASN A 99 -4.43 -14.47 14.72
CA ASN A 99 -4.70 -13.68 15.92
C ASN A 99 -5.55 -12.46 15.54
N TRP A 100 -6.75 -12.76 15.04
CA TRP A 100 -7.59 -11.84 14.26
C TRP A 100 -8.11 -10.62 15.03
N ASP A 101 -7.98 -10.59 16.35
CA ASP A 101 -8.36 -9.44 17.18
C ASP A 101 -7.18 -8.47 17.41
N ASN A 102 -5.97 -8.87 17.03
CA ASN A 102 -4.77 -8.06 17.23
C ASN A 102 -4.33 -7.37 15.94
N TYR A 103 -3.99 -6.10 16.10
CA TYR A 103 -3.38 -5.28 15.05
C TYR A 103 -1.98 -5.79 14.71
N ASP A 104 -1.66 -5.81 13.42
CA ASP A 104 -0.35 -6.16 12.88
C ASP A 104 0.36 -4.91 12.35
N GLU A 105 -0.14 -4.35 11.25
CA GLU A 105 0.49 -3.26 10.50
C GLU A 105 -0.55 -2.44 9.71
N ASP A 106 -0.12 -1.29 9.19
CA ASP A 106 -0.91 -0.44 8.31
C ASP A 106 -0.48 -0.59 6.84
N LYS A 107 -1.46 -0.61 5.93
CA LYS A 107 -1.23 -0.67 4.48
C LYS A 107 -1.96 0.47 3.81
N VAL A 108 -1.22 1.34 3.13
CA VAL A 108 -1.80 2.50 2.46
C VAL A 108 -2.27 2.13 1.06
N MET A 109 -3.48 2.55 0.71
CA MET A 109 -4.05 2.43 -0.62
C MET A 109 -4.11 3.83 -1.24
N LEU A 110 -3.18 4.13 -2.14
CA LEU A 110 -3.03 5.44 -2.79
C LEU A 110 -3.34 5.33 -4.28
N GLY A 111 -4.09 6.30 -4.84
CA GLY A 111 -4.42 6.28 -6.27
C GLY A 111 -5.59 5.39 -6.65
N PHE A 112 -6.45 5.02 -5.70
CA PHE A 112 -7.71 4.31 -5.95
C PHE A 112 -8.86 5.30 -6.11
N SER A 113 -9.84 4.96 -6.95
CA SER A 113 -10.97 5.85 -7.27
C SER A 113 -12.07 5.81 -6.21
N SER A 114 -12.09 4.79 -5.35
CA SER A 114 -13.03 4.67 -4.25
C SER A 114 -12.47 3.82 -3.12
N LEU A 115 -13.05 3.95 -1.92
CA LEU A 115 -12.77 3.07 -0.78
C LEU A 115 -13.06 1.61 -1.11
N GLN A 116 -14.14 1.31 -1.83
CA GLN A 116 -14.51 -0.05 -2.19
C GLN A 116 -13.43 -0.71 -3.05
N GLU A 117 -12.95 -0.01 -4.08
CA GLU A 117 -11.85 -0.48 -4.94
C GLU A 117 -10.57 -0.75 -4.12
N ALA A 118 -10.26 0.13 -3.16
CA ALA A 118 -9.13 -0.02 -2.27
C ALA A 118 -9.27 -1.26 -1.36
N ILE A 119 -10.44 -1.47 -0.76
CA ILE A 119 -10.71 -2.64 0.09
C ILE A 119 -10.64 -3.93 -0.72
N ASP A 120 -11.28 -3.98 -1.88
CA ASP A 120 -11.29 -5.18 -2.72
C ASP A 120 -9.86 -5.54 -3.16
N THR A 121 -9.07 -4.54 -3.59
CA THR A 121 -7.66 -4.75 -3.95
C THR A 121 -6.81 -5.22 -2.78
N PHE A 122 -7.02 -4.65 -1.58
CA PHE A 122 -6.35 -5.08 -0.36
C PHE A 122 -6.68 -6.56 -0.08
N LEU A 123 -7.96 -6.93 -0.04
CA LEU A 123 -8.38 -8.29 0.26
C LEU A 123 -7.89 -9.30 -0.78
N GLU A 124 -7.86 -8.94 -2.07
CA GLU A 124 -7.27 -9.78 -3.12
C GLU A 124 -5.80 -10.12 -2.85
N CYS A 125 -5.04 -9.18 -2.28
CA CYS A 125 -3.65 -9.42 -1.88
C CYS A 125 -3.52 -10.47 -0.76
N TYR A 126 -4.58 -10.75 -0.01
CA TYR A 126 -4.64 -11.70 1.09
C TYR A 126 -5.65 -12.82 0.83
N SER A 127 -5.76 -13.27 -0.42
CA SER A 127 -6.62 -14.40 -0.83
C SER A 127 -8.10 -14.20 -0.49
N ASN A 128 -8.56 -12.95 -0.49
CA ASN A 128 -9.93 -12.55 -0.15
C ASN A 128 -10.37 -12.94 1.26
N GLU A 129 -9.42 -13.09 2.20
CA GLU A 129 -9.74 -13.36 3.61
C GLU A 129 -10.12 -12.04 4.33
N PRO A 130 -11.42 -11.79 4.61
CA PRO A 130 -11.87 -10.52 5.17
C PRO A 130 -11.33 -10.24 6.58
N ARG A 131 -10.96 -11.26 7.33
CA ARG A 131 -10.42 -11.10 8.70
C ARG A 131 -9.08 -10.35 8.74
N PHE A 132 -8.37 -10.24 7.62
CA PHE A 132 -7.17 -9.41 7.56
C PHE A 132 -7.49 -7.93 7.70
N LEU A 133 -8.69 -7.47 7.36
CA LEU A 133 -9.06 -6.06 7.52
C LEU A 133 -9.75 -5.87 8.88
N LEU A 134 -9.07 -5.23 9.84
CA LEU A 134 -9.69 -4.86 11.13
C LEU A 134 -10.56 -3.62 11.00
N ALA A 135 -10.01 -2.64 10.30
CA ALA A 135 -10.58 -1.32 10.16
C ALA A 135 -9.92 -0.60 8.99
N TRP A 136 -10.48 0.54 8.60
CA TRP A 136 -9.81 1.47 7.71
C TRP A 136 -9.97 2.90 8.21
N SER A 137 -9.09 3.78 7.74
CA SER A 137 -9.20 5.23 7.91
C SER A 137 -9.13 5.91 6.54
N THR A 138 -9.82 7.04 6.38
CA THR A 138 -9.79 7.83 5.15
C THR A 138 -9.22 9.22 5.44
N TYR A 139 -8.29 9.66 4.60
CA TYR A 139 -7.65 10.98 4.71
C TYR A 139 -7.71 11.70 3.36
N SER A 140 -7.83 13.02 3.36
CA SER A 140 -7.41 13.78 2.17
C SER A 140 -5.89 13.65 1.97
N LEU A 141 -5.40 13.82 0.74
CA LEU A 141 -3.95 13.85 0.45
C LEU A 141 -3.20 14.81 1.38
N LYS A 142 -3.80 15.98 1.68
CA LYS A 142 -3.20 17.01 2.52
C LYS A 142 -3.10 16.56 3.99
N GLU A 143 -4.16 15.95 4.52
CA GLU A 143 -4.15 15.45 5.90
C GLU A 143 -3.18 14.29 6.06
N PHE A 144 -3.22 13.33 5.13
CA PHE A 144 -2.29 12.22 5.14
C PHE A 144 -0.83 12.69 5.09
N GLY A 145 -0.52 13.66 4.22
CA GLY A 145 0.83 14.23 4.15
C GLY A 145 1.31 14.95 5.41
N ARG A 146 0.41 15.42 6.28
CA ARG A 146 0.79 15.96 7.60
C ARG A 146 1.12 14.86 8.61
N GLN A 147 0.60 13.64 8.41
CA GLN A 147 0.91 12.49 9.26
C GLN A 147 2.34 11.99 8.99
N LEU A 148 2.82 12.10 7.74
CA LEU A 148 4.16 11.64 7.38
C LEU A 148 5.26 12.52 8.03
N PRO A 149 6.19 11.93 8.80
CA PRO A 149 7.21 12.70 9.49
C PRO A 149 8.18 13.36 8.50
N ILE A 150 8.49 14.64 8.72
CA ILE A 150 9.40 15.41 7.85
C ILE A 150 10.88 15.07 8.10
N LYS A 151 11.22 14.37 9.19
CA LYS A 151 12.57 13.89 9.62
C LYS A 151 12.49 13.34 11.06
N SER A 152 11.67 12.33 11.32
CA SER A 152 11.44 11.87 12.69
C SER A 152 11.39 10.35 12.75
N ASN A 153 12.10 9.77 13.73
CA ASN A 153 12.06 8.34 14.07
C ASN A 153 10.79 7.96 14.86
N SER A 154 9.81 8.86 14.96
CA SER A 154 8.53 8.56 15.60
C SER A 154 7.72 7.60 14.73
N LYS A 155 7.18 6.56 15.37
CA LYS A 155 6.27 5.60 14.74
C LYS A 155 5.00 6.31 14.26
N LEU A 156 4.61 6.04 13.02
CA LEU A 156 3.33 6.48 12.48
C LEU A 156 2.19 5.73 13.18
N VAL A 157 1.14 6.46 13.55
CA VAL A 157 -0.08 5.90 14.14
C VAL A 157 -1.29 6.58 13.51
N PHE A 158 -2.09 5.83 12.76
CA PHE A 158 -3.30 6.34 12.11
C PHE A 158 -4.53 5.98 12.97
N THR A 159 -5.16 6.99 13.58
CA THR A 159 -6.31 6.79 14.48
C THR A 159 -7.54 7.62 14.12
N GLU A 160 -7.39 8.62 13.24
CA GLU A 160 -8.48 9.50 12.82
C GLU A 160 -9.41 8.79 11.82
N ASP A 161 -10.73 9.02 11.93
CA ASP A 161 -11.79 8.40 11.11
C ASP A 161 -11.71 6.86 10.98
N LYS A 162 -11.23 6.19 12.04
CA LYS A 162 -11.13 4.73 12.06
C LYS A 162 -12.52 4.08 12.06
N LYS A 163 -12.83 3.33 10.99
CA LYS A 163 -14.09 2.58 10.82
C LYS A 163 -13.83 1.09 10.90
N LEU A 164 -14.56 0.40 11.77
CA LEU A 164 -14.40 -1.05 11.97
C LEU A 164 -14.94 -1.85 10.78
N ALA A 165 -14.15 -2.80 10.31
CA ALA A 165 -14.50 -3.67 9.18
C ALA A 165 -15.61 -4.67 9.48
N ALA A 166 -15.91 -4.92 10.76
CA ALA A 166 -17.07 -5.71 11.17
C ALA A 166 -18.41 -5.19 10.59
N ALA A 167 -18.46 -3.92 10.15
CA ALA A 167 -19.59 -3.36 9.44
C ALA A 167 -19.77 -3.92 8.00
N LEU A 168 -18.68 -4.28 7.31
CA LEU A 168 -18.70 -4.83 5.94
C LEU A 168 -19.03 -6.34 5.91
N ILE A 169 -18.63 -7.08 6.94
CA ILE A 169 -18.85 -8.53 7.04
C ILE A 169 -20.34 -8.85 7.29
N LYS A 170 -21.09 -7.95 7.94
CA LYS A 170 -22.52 -8.15 8.22
C LYS A 170 -23.45 -7.83 7.04
N SER A 171 -22.92 -7.24 5.96
CA SER A 171 -23.71 -6.81 4.79
C SER A 171 -23.56 -7.72 3.56
N ARG A 172 -22.87 -8.85 3.69
CA ARG A 172 -22.75 -9.91 2.68
C ARG A 172 -23.38 -11.19 3.22
#